data_AF-A0A2W6MSH7-F1
#
_entry.id   AF-A0A2W6MSH7-F1
#
_cell.length_a   1.000
_cell.length_b   1.000
_cell.length_c   1.000
_cell.angle_alpha   90.00
_cell.angle_beta   90.00
_cell.angle_gamma   90.00
#
_symmetry.space_group_name_H-M   'P 1'
#
loop_
_entity.id
_entity.type
_entity.pdbx_description
1 polymer ?
#
loop_
_entity_poly.entity_id
_entity_poly.type
_entity_poly.pdbx_seq_one_letter_code
_entity_poly.pdbx_strand_id
1 'polypeptide(L)'
;MKRNEALLKSLKIPFDVLLGIVVFMGIVGVGAIFWLFLVLNLTEKPNNSNRDVALHFGRYDTEHRHTGTWEIKSSYLLDNGNDGSSHIVGDYENGLRIGVWCINGYEVQVYNEGILQESLRLGWGNTISYKSYKEGKIQEFFSSCYIDRENNDDCPSQARLLNLAKHYNDLAEKHCTKVKMEFAILP
;
A
#
# COMPACT_ATOMS: atom_id res chain seq x y z
N MET A 1 12.88 77.19 39.59
CA MET A 1 13.34 76.46 38.40
C MET A 1 13.90 75.07 38.70
N LYS A 2 14.78 74.87 39.72
CA LYS A 2 15.39 73.56 40.06
C LYS A 2 14.44 72.44 40.56
N ARG A 3 13.26 72.76 41.09
CA ARG A 3 12.33 71.75 41.67
C ARG A 3 11.57 70.94 40.61
N ASN A 4 11.33 71.52 39.43
CA ASN A 4 10.63 70.84 38.33
C ASN A 4 11.56 69.87 37.58
N GLU A 5 12.86 70.17 37.47
CA GLU A 5 13.86 69.28 36.87
C GLU A 5 14.09 68.00 37.69
N ALA A 6 14.04 68.09 39.02
CA ALA A 6 14.15 66.93 39.91
C ALA A 6 12.93 66.01 39.80
N LEU A 7 11.71 66.57 39.72
CA LEU A 7 10.48 65.82 39.49
C LEU A 7 10.46 65.14 38.11
N LEU A 8 10.85 65.86 37.05
CA LEU A 8 10.99 65.33 35.69
C LEU A 8 12.03 64.21 35.60
N LYS A 9 13.19 64.33 36.27
CA LYS A 9 14.18 63.25 36.37
C LYS A 9 13.64 62.04 37.17
N SER A 10 12.90 62.28 38.26
CA SER A 10 12.34 61.19 39.08
C SER A 10 11.23 60.40 38.39
N LEU A 11 10.48 61.02 37.46
CA LEU A 11 9.46 60.35 36.65
C LEU A 11 10.05 59.66 35.40
N LYS A 12 11.17 60.18 34.88
CA LYS A 12 11.82 59.62 33.69
C LYS A 12 12.42 58.23 33.95
N ILE A 13 13.05 58.03 35.10
CA ILE A 13 13.65 56.74 35.49
C ILE A 13 12.62 55.60 35.52
N PRO A 14 11.47 55.69 36.23
CA PRO A 14 10.48 54.62 36.24
C PRO A 14 9.80 54.44 34.88
N PHE A 15 9.66 55.50 34.07
CA PHE A 15 9.12 55.41 32.71
C PHE A 15 10.08 54.66 31.76
N ASP A 16 11.37 54.96 31.81
CA ASP A 16 12.40 54.27 31.01
C ASP A 16 12.53 52.79 31.42
N VAL A 17 12.40 52.49 32.72
CA VAL A 17 12.35 51.10 33.23
C VAL A 17 11.09 50.37 32.75
N LEU A 18 9.92 51.00 32.81
CA LEU A 18 8.66 50.43 32.33
C LEU A 18 8.73 50.15 30.82
N LEU A 19 9.26 51.09 30.03
CA LEU A 19 9.46 50.93 28.60
C LEU A 19 10.43 49.78 28.31
N GLY A 20 11.52 49.66 29.07
CA GLY A 20 12.46 48.55 28.96
C GLY A 20 11.81 47.18 29.24
N ILE A 21 10.93 47.09 30.24
CA ILE A 21 10.17 45.87 30.55
C ILE A 21 9.22 45.51 29.40
N VAL A 22 8.50 46.50 28.83
CA VAL A 22 7.59 46.27 27.70
C VAL A 22 8.34 45.79 26.46
N VAL A 23 9.49 46.41 26.15
CA VAL A 23 10.34 45.99 25.01
C VAL A 23 10.90 44.58 25.25
N PHE A 24 11.37 44.28 26.46
CA PHE A 24 11.86 42.95 26.81
C PHE A 24 10.77 41.87 26.70
N MET A 25 9.58 42.14 27.23
CA MET A 25 8.43 41.23 27.08
C MET A 25 7.99 41.08 25.63
N GLY A 26 8.07 42.15 24.82
CA GLY A 26 7.83 42.10 23.38
C GLY A 26 8.83 41.19 22.66
N ILE A 27 10.13 41.33 22.93
CA ILE A 27 11.17 40.50 22.31
C ILE A 27 11.06 39.04 22.75
N VAL A 28 10.86 38.79 24.05
CA VAL A 28 10.69 37.42 24.58
C VAL A 28 9.40 36.79 24.05
N GLY A 29 8.31 37.55 23.99
CA GLY A 29 7.03 37.08 23.44
C GLY A 29 7.12 36.76 21.96
N VAL A 30 7.71 37.65 21.14
CA VAL A 30 7.93 37.40 19.70
C VAL A 30 8.89 36.23 19.49
N GLY A 31 9.95 36.12 20.30
CA GLY A 31 10.87 35.00 20.29
C GLY A 31 10.18 33.67 20.61
N ALA A 32 9.31 33.64 21.62
CA ALA A 32 8.54 32.46 21.99
C ALA A 32 7.51 32.07 20.91
N ILE A 33 6.84 33.05 20.28
CA ILE A 33 5.93 32.82 19.16
C ILE A 33 6.68 32.29 17.94
N PHE A 34 7.82 32.89 17.61
CA PHE A 34 8.69 32.41 16.53
C PHE A 34 9.18 30.99 16.80
N TRP A 35 9.55 30.69 18.05
CA TRP A 35 10.01 29.36 18.45
C TRP A 35 8.89 28.33 18.43
N LEU A 36 7.67 28.71 18.83
CA LEU A 36 6.47 27.90 18.66
C LEU A 36 6.20 27.60 17.18
N PHE A 37 6.28 28.61 16.30
CA PHE A 37 6.14 28.44 14.86
C PHE A 37 7.19 27.49 14.28
N LEU A 38 8.43 27.58 14.77
CA LEU A 38 9.52 26.75 14.29
C LEU A 38 9.37 25.31 14.78
N VAL A 39 8.96 25.10 16.04
CA VAL A 39 8.60 23.78 16.57
C VAL A 39 7.40 23.21 15.80
N LEU A 40 6.35 23.99 15.54
CA LEU A 40 5.17 23.51 14.79
C LEU A 40 5.51 23.15 13.34
N ASN A 41 6.36 23.93 12.65
CA ASN A 41 6.84 23.60 11.31
C ASN A 41 7.80 22.40 11.29
N LEU A 42 8.62 22.20 12.32
CA LEU A 42 9.50 21.03 12.43
C LEU A 42 8.80 19.77 12.97
N THR A 43 7.61 19.91 13.56
CA THR A 43 6.79 18.81 14.07
C THR A 43 5.63 18.46 13.16
N GLU A 44 5.59 18.98 11.93
CA GLU A 44 4.79 18.36 10.87
C GLU A 44 5.15 16.87 10.86
N LYS A 45 4.19 16.07 11.34
CA LYS A 45 4.29 14.61 11.31
C LYS A 45 4.74 14.24 9.90
N PRO A 46 5.70 13.31 9.74
CA PRO A 46 6.12 12.87 8.42
C PRO A 46 4.85 12.58 7.63
N ASN A 47 4.66 13.36 6.57
CA ASN A 47 3.54 13.23 5.67
C ASN A 47 3.56 11.75 5.23
N ASN A 48 2.51 10.99 5.56
CA ASN A 48 2.45 9.53 5.41
C ASN A 48 2.42 9.09 3.92
N SER A 49 2.82 9.95 2.98
CA SER A 49 2.87 9.68 1.54
C SER A 49 3.93 8.66 1.12
N ASN A 50 4.73 8.14 2.05
CA ASN A 50 5.80 7.16 1.81
C ASN A 50 5.43 5.70 2.15
N ARG A 51 4.16 5.40 2.43
CA ARG A 51 3.77 4.05 2.89
C ARG A 51 3.41 3.06 1.79
N ASP A 52 3.29 3.52 0.54
CA ASP A 52 3.07 2.65 -0.62
C ASP A 52 4.37 2.54 -1.42
N VAL A 53 5.07 1.41 -1.27
CA VAL A 53 6.32 1.14 -1.99
C VAL A 53 6.17 -0.18 -2.72
N ALA A 54 6.43 -0.18 -4.03
CA ALA A 54 6.58 -1.38 -4.84
C ALA A 54 8.03 -1.49 -5.32
N LEU A 55 8.72 -2.54 -4.91
CA LEU A 55 10.06 -2.89 -5.36
C LEU A 55 9.94 -3.89 -6.50
N HIS A 56 10.58 -3.57 -7.63
CA HIS A 56 10.56 -4.42 -8.81
C HIS A 56 11.95 -5.01 -9.06
N PHE A 57 12.01 -6.33 -9.24
CA PHE A 57 13.23 -7.09 -9.50
C PHE A 57 13.06 -7.86 -10.80
N GLY A 58 13.90 -7.58 -11.79
CA GLY A 58 13.83 -8.24 -13.09
C GLY A 58 14.80 -7.64 -14.08
N ARG A 59 14.67 -8.03 -15.35
CA ARG A 59 15.56 -7.59 -16.43
C ARG A 59 14.80 -6.84 -17.50
N TYR A 60 15.49 -5.89 -18.11
CA TYR A 60 15.03 -5.20 -19.30
C TYR A 60 15.74 -5.77 -20.54
N ASP A 61 15.05 -5.81 -21.67
CA ASP A 61 15.63 -6.12 -22.98
C ASP A 61 16.38 -4.89 -23.56
N THR A 62 16.93 -5.04 -24.76
CA THR A 62 17.66 -3.96 -25.47
C THR A 62 16.78 -2.78 -25.87
N GLU A 63 15.46 -2.95 -25.88
CA GLU A 63 14.46 -1.92 -26.15
C GLU A 63 13.88 -1.31 -24.86
N HIS A 64 14.49 -1.60 -23.71
CA HIS A 64 14.05 -1.15 -22.39
C HIS A 64 12.66 -1.66 -21.97
N ARG A 65 12.24 -2.83 -22.48
CA ARG A 65 11.00 -3.51 -22.06
C ARG A 65 11.29 -4.58 -21.03
N HIS A 66 10.32 -4.87 -20.15
CA HIS A 66 10.42 -5.98 -19.20
C HIS A 66 10.55 -7.32 -19.94
N THR A 67 11.48 -8.16 -19.49
CA THR A 67 11.70 -9.51 -20.06
C THR A 67 12.13 -10.51 -18.98
N GLY A 68 11.76 -11.78 -19.19
CA GLY A 68 12.06 -12.90 -18.30
C GLY A 68 11.26 -12.82 -17.00
N THR A 69 11.76 -13.50 -15.96
CA THR A 69 11.09 -13.53 -14.66
C THR A 69 11.23 -12.22 -13.91
N TRP A 70 10.10 -11.72 -13.44
CA TRP A 70 9.97 -10.56 -12.58
C TRP A 70 9.39 -10.93 -11.23
N GLU A 71 9.87 -10.23 -10.21
CA GLU A 71 9.42 -10.31 -8.84
C GLU A 71 9.08 -8.89 -8.38
N ILE A 72 7.87 -8.69 -7.87
CA ILE A 72 7.38 -7.40 -7.40
C ILE A 72 6.94 -7.58 -5.95
N LYS A 73 7.53 -6.78 -5.05
CA LYS A 73 7.20 -6.76 -3.62
C LYS A 73 6.63 -5.42 -3.26
N SER A 74 5.38 -5.42 -2.81
CA SER A 74 4.70 -4.20 -2.41
C SER A 74 4.42 -4.19 -0.92
N SER A 75 4.54 -3.03 -0.30
CA SER A 75 4.05 -2.71 1.04
C SER A 75 3.11 -1.52 0.94
N TYR A 76 1.97 -1.58 1.62
CA TYR A 76 0.91 -0.57 1.54
C TYR A 76 0.10 -0.51 2.85
N LEU A 77 -0.55 0.62 3.15
CA LEU A 77 -1.40 0.74 4.34
C LEU A 77 -2.83 0.32 4.02
N LEU A 78 -3.43 -0.54 4.84
CA LEU A 78 -4.84 -0.91 4.76
C LEU A 78 -5.73 0.16 5.40
N ASP A 79 -7.01 0.22 5.01
CA ASP A 79 -8.00 1.17 5.55
C ASP A 79 -8.17 1.09 7.08
N ASN A 80 -7.90 -0.08 7.66
CA ASN A 80 -7.93 -0.31 9.10
C ASN A 80 -6.64 0.13 9.81
N GLY A 81 -5.70 0.75 9.10
CA GLY A 81 -4.42 1.23 9.62
C GLY A 81 -3.35 0.15 9.78
N ASN A 82 -3.61 -1.10 9.37
CA ASN A 82 -2.63 -2.17 9.40
C ASN A 82 -1.75 -2.15 8.15
N ASP A 83 -0.50 -2.60 8.27
CA ASP A 83 0.38 -2.74 7.12
C ASP A 83 0.00 -3.99 6.30
N GLY A 84 -0.21 -3.80 5.01
CA GLY A 84 -0.40 -4.82 4.00
C GLY A 84 0.89 -5.05 3.22
N SER A 85 1.06 -6.29 2.74
CA SER A 85 2.14 -6.61 1.81
C SER A 85 1.69 -7.59 0.74
N SER A 86 2.24 -7.44 -0.46
CA SER A 86 2.05 -8.39 -1.55
C SER A 86 3.39 -8.76 -2.17
N HIS A 87 3.47 -10.00 -2.62
CA HIS A 87 4.62 -10.54 -3.34
C HIS A 87 4.07 -11.24 -4.56
N ILE A 88 4.42 -10.75 -5.73
CA ILE A 88 3.95 -11.28 -7.00
C ILE A 88 5.14 -11.64 -7.89
N VAL A 89 5.09 -12.81 -8.51
CA VAL A 89 6.13 -13.33 -9.41
C VAL A 89 5.50 -13.86 -10.67
N GLY A 90 6.10 -13.58 -11.81
CA GLY A 90 5.71 -14.12 -13.10
C GLY A 90 6.65 -13.67 -14.20
N ASP A 91 6.36 -14.04 -15.44
CA ASP A 91 7.23 -13.75 -16.57
C ASP A 91 6.68 -12.63 -17.45
N TYR A 92 7.62 -11.88 -18.04
CA TYR A 92 7.37 -10.90 -19.09
C TYR A 92 8.01 -11.35 -20.41
N GLU A 93 7.29 -11.10 -21.51
CA GLU A 93 7.79 -11.22 -22.87
C GLU A 93 7.40 -9.96 -23.66
N ASN A 94 8.38 -9.32 -24.31
CA ASN A 94 8.19 -8.05 -25.04
C ASN A 94 7.46 -6.96 -24.23
N GLY A 95 7.72 -6.87 -22.92
CA GLY A 95 7.07 -5.90 -22.02
C GLY A 95 5.66 -6.28 -21.58
N LEU A 96 5.13 -7.44 -22.01
CA LEU A 96 3.80 -7.92 -21.65
C LEU A 96 3.88 -9.07 -20.66
N ARG A 97 2.97 -9.09 -19.68
CA ARG A 97 2.83 -10.23 -18.77
C ARG A 97 2.40 -11.46 -19.56
N ILE A 98 3.05 -12.59 -19.29
CA ILE A 98 2.72 -13.86 -19.94
C ILE A 98 2.73 -15.01 -18.92
N GLY A 99 1.99 -16.05 -19.23
CA GLY A 99 1.97 -17.28 -18.45
C GLY A 99 1.37 -17.07 -17.07
N VAL A 100 1.90 -17.80 -16.09
CA VAL A 100 1.35 -17.88 -14.74
C VAL A 100 2.02 -16.85 -13.83
N TRP A 101 1.19 -16.05 -13.18
CA TRP A 101 1.56 -15.02 -12.22
C TRP A 101 1.05 -15.42 -10.84
N CYS A 102 1.98 -15.63 -9.92
CA CYS A 102 1.73 -16.10 -8.57
C CYS A 102 1.71 -14.92 -7.61
N ILE A 103 0.59 -14.72 -6.90
CA ILE A 103 0.38 -13.65 -5.94
C ILE A 103 0.29 -14.28 -4.55
N ASN A 104 1.11 -13.74 -3.65
CA ASN A 104 1.38 -14.21 -2.30
C ASN A 104 0.25 -15.03 -1.67
N GLY A 105 0.55 -16.28 -1.36
CA GLY A 105 -0.28 -17.19 -0.56
C GLY A 105 -1.51 -17.76 -1.25
N TYR A 106 -2.17 -17.04 -2.15
CA TYR A 106 -3.59 -17.29 -2.37
C TYR A 106 -4.06 -17.18 -3.81
N GLU A 107 -3.37 -16.46 -4.70
CA GLU A 107 -3.92 -16.15 -6.02
C GLU A 107 -2.94 -16.51 -7.14
N VAL A 108 -3.50 -17.10 -8.19
CA VAL A 108 -2.82 -17.40 -9.44
C VAL A 108 -3.57 -16.70 -10.56
N GLN A 109 -2.85 -15.96 -11.39
CA GLN A 109 -3.36 -15.28 -12.57
C GLN A 109 -2.69 -15.85 -13.82
N VAL A 110 -3.46 -16.11 -14.87
CA VAL A 110 -2.93 -16.63 -16.14
C VAL A 110 -3.09 -15.55 -17.21
N TYR A 111 -1.98 -15.18 -17.84
CA TYR A 111 -1.91 -14.17 -18.89
C TYR A 111 -1.53 -14.79 -20.23
N ASN A 112 -2.12 -14.25 -21.29
CA ASN A 112 -1.68 -14.47 -22.66
C ASN A 112 -1.48 -13.12 -23.33
N GLU A 113 -0.26 -12.83 -23.78
CA GLU A 113 0.10 -11.58 -24.46
C GLU A 113 -0.39 -10.31 -23.73
N GLY A 114 -0.20 -10.26 -22.41
CA GLY A 114 -0.62 -9.13 -21.56
C GLY A 114 -2.11 -9.10 -21.21
N ILE A 115 -2.93 -9.98 -21.79
CA ILE A 115 -4.36 -10.09 -21.49
C ILE A 115 -4.57 -11.16 -20.42
N LEU A 116 -5.15 -10.77 -19.29
CA LEU A 116 -5.58 -11.71 -18.24
C LEU A 116 -6.65 -12.64 -18.82
N GLN A 117 -6.39 -13.95 -18.76
CA GLN A 117 -7.32 -15.00 -19.18
C GLN A 117 -8.07 -15.57 -17.99
N GLU A 118 -7.39 -15.79 -16.87
CA GLU A 118 -7.96 -16.42 -15.68
C GLU A 118 -7.36 -15.86 -14.40
N SER A 119 -8.18 -15.74 -13.35
CA SER A 119 -7.75 -15.46 -11.98
C SER A 119 -8.43 -16.45 -11.05
N LEU A 120 -7.62 -17.23 -10.34
CA LEU A 120 -8.03 -18.23 -9.36
C LEU A 120 -7.48 -17.81 -8.00
N ARG A 121 -8.37 -17.62 -7.03
CA ARG A 121 -7.99 -17.22 -5.68
C ARG A 121 -8.55 -18.18 -4.66
N LEU A 122 -7.67 -18.74 -3.83
CA LEU A 122 -8.06 -19.40 -2.60
C LEU A 122 -8.39 -18.37 -1.52
N GLY A 123 -9.51 -18.59 -0.87
CA GLY A 123 -9.96 -17.80 0.26
C GLY A 123 -9.89 -18.60 1.55
N TRP A 124 -10.25 -17.92 2.63
CA TRP A 124 -10.32 -18.53 3.96
C TRP A 124 -11.36 -19.66 3.98
N GLY A 125 -11.08 -20.70 4.76
CA GLY A 125 -12.00 -21.82 4.96
C GLY A 125 -12.19 -22.69 3.72
N ASN A 126 -11.15 -22.87 2.89
CA ASN A 126 -11.18 -23.70 1.68
C ASN A 126 -12.19 -23.24 0.62
N THR A 127 -12.28 -21.92 0.44
CA THR A 127 -13.08 -21.29 -0.62
C THR A 127 -12.24 -21.02 -1.85
N ILE A 128 -12.90 -20.97 -3.01
CA ILE A 128 -12.30 -20.56 -4.27
C ILE A 128 -13.15 -19.45 -4.92
N SER A 129 -12.47 -18.41 -5.38
CA SER A 129 -13.00 -17.39 -6.26
C SER A 129 -12.37 -17.54 -7.64
N TYR A 130 -13.16 -17.33 -8.68
CA TYR A 130 -12.72 -17.53 -10.05
C TYR A 130 -13.24 -16.43 -10.96
N LYS A 131 -12.38 -15.98 -11.86
CA LYS A 131 -12.74 -15.12 -12.99
C LYS A 131 -12.10 -15.69 -14.23
N SER A 132 -12.91 -15.88 -15.28
CA SER A 132 -12.41 -16.15 -16.62
C SER A 132 -12.71 -14.99 -17.55
N TYR A 133 -11.82 -14.81 -18.51
CA TYR A 133 -11.84 -13.71 -19.45
C TYR A 133 -11.64 -14.25 -20.85
N LYS A 134 -12.29 -13.59 -21.81
CA LYS A 134 -12.04 -13.78 -23.25
C LYS A 134 -11.93 -12.40 -23.87
N GLU A 135 -10.81 -12.12 -24.53
CA GLU A 135 -10.55 -10.82 -25.17
C GLU A 135 -10.73 -9.65 -24.18
N GLY A 136 -10.29 -9.83 -22.94
CA GLY A 136 -10.39 -8.82 -21.88
C GLY A 136 -11.78 -8.66 -21.25
N LYS A 137 -12.79 -9.41 -21.68
CA LYS A 137 -14.15 -9.38 -21.11
C LYS A 137 -14.40 -10.59 -20.22
N ILE A 138 -14.96 -10.34 -19.04
CA ILE A 138 -15.37 -11.40 -18.09
C ILE A 138 -16.39 -12.33 -18.78
N GLN A 139 -16.14 -13.63 -18.71
CA GLN A 139 -17.04 -14.67 -19.20
C GLN A 139 -17.72 -15.41 -18.03
N GLU A 140 -16.95 -15.76 -17.01
CA GLU A 140 -17.41 -16.44 -15.80
C GLU A 140 -16.86 -15.68 -14.59
N PHE A 141 -17.71 -15.48 -13.58
CA PHE A 141 -17.29 -14.94 -12.30
C PHE A 141 -18.11 -15.56 -11.18
N PHE A 142 -17.42 -16.02 -10.15
CA PHE A 142 -17.99 -16.30 -8.85
C PHE A 142 -16.96 -16.03 -7.77
N SER A 143 -17.41 -15.81 -6.53
CA SER A 143 -16.53 -15.50 -5.42
C SER A 143 -16.86 -16.32 -4.19
N SER A 144 -15.82 -16.77 -3.51
CA SER A 144 -15.89 -17.34 -2.16
C SER A 144 -16.78 -18.58 -2.05
N CYS A 145 -16.70 -19.48 -3.04
CA CYS A 145 -17.43 -20.75 -3.03
C CYS A 145 -16.61 -21.85 -2.35
N TYR A 146 -17.20 -22.57 -1.40
CA TYR A 146 -16.54 -23.66 -0.68
C TYR A 146 -16.36 -24.90 -1.55
N ILE A 147 -15.16 -25.49 -1.52
CA ILE A 147 -14.83 -26.65 -2.34
C ILE A 147 -15.45 -27.95 -1.78
N ASP A 148 -15.62 -28.02 -0.46
CA ASP A 148 -15.87 -29.24 0.32
C ASP A 148 -17.27 -29.33 0.97
N ARG A 149 -18.17 -28.40 0.65
CA ARG A 149 -19.54 -28.40 1.16
C ARG A 149 -20.53 -27.81 0.16
N GLU A 150 -21.81 -28.00 0.46
CA GLU A 150 -22.89 -27.33 -0.26
C GLU A 150 -22.77 -25.81 -0.10
N ASN A 151 -22.93 -25.12 -1.22
CA ASN A 151 -22.91 -23.67 -1.30
C ASN A 151 -24.32 -23.15 -1.59
N ASN A 152 -24.49 -21.83 -1.47
CA ASN A 152 -25.67 -21.14 -1.97
C ASN A 152 -25.78 -21.23 -3.50
N ASP A 153 -26.95 -20.90 -4.04
CA ASP A 153 -27.29 -21.03 -5.46
C ASP A 153 -26.39 -20.26 -6.44
N ASP A 154 -25.64 -19.25 -5.95
CA ASP A 154 -24.72 -18.44 -6.76
C ASP A 154 -23.40 -19.16 -7.10
N CYS A 155 -23.15 -20.33 -6.51
CA CYS A 155 -21.94 -21.10 -6.73
C CYS A 155 -22.14 -22.20 -7.78
N PRO A 156 -21.11 -22.48 -8.62
CA PRO A 156 -21.17 -23.58 -9.56
C PRO A 156 -21.17 -24.93 -8.82
N SER A 157 -21.42 -26.00 -9.59
CA SER A 157 -21.48 -27.35 -9.04
C SER A 157 -20.18 -27.73 -8.30
N GLN A 158 -20.31 -28.57 -7.28
CA GLN A 158 -19.15 -29.04 -6.50
C GLN A 158 -18.08 -29.71 -7.37
N ALA A 159 -18.49 -30.46 -8.39
CA ALA A 159 -17.55 -31.05 -9.36
C ALA A 159 -16.72 -29.99 -10.12
N ARG A 160 -17.34 -28.86 -10.49
CA ARG A 160 -16.64 -27.73 -11.13
C ARG A 160 -15.67 -27.08 -10.15
N LEU A 161 -16.08 -26.85 -8.91
CA LEU A 161 -15.22 -26.27 -7.86
C LEU A 161 -14.00 -27.17 -7.57
N LEU A 162 -14.20 -28.48 -7.47
CA LEU A 162 -13.12 -29.45 -7.28
C LEU A 162 -12.11 -29.46 -8.44
N ASN A 163 -12.59 -29.37 -9.68
CA ASN A 163 -11.72 -29.30 -10.84
C ASN A 163 -10.91 -27.99 -10.88
N LEU A 164 -11.52 -26.86 -10.51
CA LEU A 164 -10.82 -25.58 -10.41
C LEU A 164 -9.80 -25.56 -9.27
N ALA A 165 -10.11 -26.20 -8.13
CA ALA A 165 -9.18 -26.36 -7.03
C ALA A 165 -7.96 -27.22 -7.42
N LYS A 166 -8.17 -28.32 -8.15
CA LYS A 166 -7.10 -29.14 -8.73
C LYS A 166 -6.25 -28.33 -9.71
N HIS A 167 -6.90 -27.58 -10.59
CA HIS A 167 -6.22 -26.74 -11.57
C HIS A 167 -5.35 -25.66 -10.88
N TYR A 168 -5.89 -25.00 -9.86
CA TYR A 168 -5.14 -24.05 -9.04
C TYR A 168 -3.90 -24.70 -8.41
N ASN A 169 -4.06 -25.86 -7.75
CA ASN A 169 -2.95 -26.56 -7.11
C ASN A 169 -1.86 -26.94 -8.13
N ASP A 170 -2.24 -27.42 -9.31
CA ASP A 170 -1.32 -27.77 -10.40
C ASP A 170 -0.53 -26.56 -10.90
N LEU A 171 -1.20 -25.42 -11.13
CA LEU A 171 -0.54 -24.18 -11.52
C LEU A 171 0.40 -23.68 -10.42
N ALA A 172 -0.05 -23.70 -9.16
CA ALA A 172 0.72 -23.23 -8.02
C ALA A 172 1.99 -24.07 -7.82
N GLU A 173 1.87 -25.40 -7.87
CA GLU A 173 2.99 -26.32 -7.69
C GLU A 173 4.04 -26.17 -8.81
N LYS A 174 3.60 -26.06 -10.07
CA LYS A 174 4.50 -25.98 -11.22
C LYS A 174 5.19 -24.63 -11.37
N HIS A 175 4.49 -23.53 -11.09
CA HIS A 175 4.95 -22.19 -11.47
C HIS A 175 5.34 -21.32 -10.27
N CYS A 176 4.77 -21.52 -9.09
CA CYS A 176 4.96 -20.61 -7.95
C CYS A 176 6.14 -21.01 -7.06
N THR A 177 7.26 -21.44 -7.62
CA THR A 177 8.42 -21.93 -6.84
C THR A 177 9.13 -20.85 -6.02
N LYS A 178 8.97 -19.57 -6.39
CA LYS A 178 9.56 -18.41 -5.70
C LYS A 178 8.63 -17.73 -4.69
N VAL A 179 7.36 -18.11 -4.66
CA VAL A 179 6.34 -17.52 -3.79
C VAL A 179 5.72 -18.64 -2.96
N LYS A 180 5.64 -18.47 -1.64
CA LYS A 180 4.95 -19.46 -0.82
C LYS A 180 3.44 -19.40 -1.12
N MET A 181 2.89 -20.50 -1.62
CA MET A 181 1.46 -20.66 -1.92
C MET A 181 0.81 -21.57 -0.88
N GLU A 182 -0.44 -21.29 -0.56
CA GLU A 182 -1.34 -22.25 0.06
C GLU A 182 -1.96 -23.13 -1.03
N PHE A 183 -2.39 -24.33 -0.64
CA PHE A 183 -2.99 -25.30 -1.55
C PHE A 183 -4.41 -25.60 -1.11
N ALA A 184 -5.31 -25.76 -2.07
CA ALA A 184 -6.67 -26.18 -1.82
C ALA A 184 -6.69 -27.55 -1.17
N ILE A 185 -7.53 -27.71 -0.15
CA ILE A 185 -7.75 -29.01 0.50
C ILE A 185 -8.79 -29.74 -0.35
N LEU A 186 -8.37 -30.83 -0.97
CA LEU A 186 -9.23 -31.68 -1.77
C LEU A 186 -9.78 -32.82 -0.89
N PRO A 187 -11.07 -33.19 -1.03
CA PRO A 187 -11.66 -34.34 -0.34
C PRO A 187 -11.12 -35.68 -0.83
#